data_AF-A0A497R700-F1
#
_entry.id   AF-A0A497R700-F1
#
_cell.length_a   1.000
_cell.length_b   1.000
_cell.length_c   1.000
_cell.angle_alpha   90.00
_cell.angle_beta   90.00
_cell.angle_gamma   90.00
#
_symmetry.space_group_name_H-M   'P 1'
#
loop_
_entity.id
_entity.type
_entity.pdbx_description
1 polymer ?
#
loop_
_entity_poly.entity_id
_entity_poly.type
_entity_poly.pdbx_seq_one_letter_code
_entity_poly.pdbx_strand_id
1 'polypeptide(L)'
;MQRHTIVVLTLNALNIVDLITTYVALRGGNFHELNLIMLTLFKISPILMVLFKLSVVLSISILLIKLKSVDMDKILNKSIYFGLFLGVGFSATVLGYVSVHNIILLMGV
;
A
#
# COMPACT_ATOMS: atom_id res chain seq x y z
N MET A 1 16.07 -9.78 -12.56
CA MET A 1 14.90 -9.05 -13.10
C MET A 1 13.58 -9.41 -12.39
N GLN A 2 13.36 -10.66 -11.97
CA GLN A 2 12.08 -11.13 -11.39
C GLN A 2 11.73 -10.62 -9.97
N ARG A 3 12.70 -10.48 -9.05
CA ARG A 3 12.40 -10.21 -7.62
C ARG A 3 11.68 -8.88 -7.37
N HIS A 4 12.03 -7.82 -8.09
CA HIS A 4 11.40 -6.51 -7.91
C HIS A 4 9.98 -6.45 -8.48
N THR A 5 9.77 -7.09 -9.62
CA THR A 5 8.44 -7.24 -10.22
C THR A 5 7.51 -7.99 -9.26
N ILE A 6 8.01 -9.05 -8.62
CA ILE A 6 7.26 -9.78 -7.59
C ILE A 6 6.91 -8.86 -6.42
N VAL A 7 7.86 -8.11 -5.87
CA VAL A 7 7.60 -7.18 -4.74
C VAL A 7 6.59 -6.10 -5.11
N VAL A 8 6.69 -5.49 -6.29
CA VAL A 8 5.73 -4.47 -6.75
C VAL A 8 4.35 -5.08 -6.97
N LEU A 9 4.27 -6.29 -7.56
CA LEU A 9 3.00 -6.99 -7.75
C LEU A 9 2.36 -7.36 -6.40
N THR A 10 3.14 -7.88 -5.45
CA THR A 10 2.67 -8.20 -4.11
C THR A 10 2.19 -6.96 -3.37
N LEU A 11 2.93 -5.84 -3.44
CA LEU A 11 2.52 -4.57 -2.84
C LEU A 11 1.18 -4.08 -3.42
N ASN A 12 1.03 -4.13 -4.75
CA ASN A 12 -0.22 -3.71 -5.40
C ASN A 12 -1.38 -4.65 -5.07
N ALA A 13 -1.15 -5.97 -5.04
CA ALA A 13 -2.18 -6.95 -4.67
C ALA A 13 -2.64 -6.75 -3.23
N LEU A 14 -1.72 -6.64 -2.28
CA LEU A 14 -2.05 -6.37 -0.87
C LEU A 14 -2.76 -5.02 -0.71
N ASN A 15 -2.35 -3.99 -1.43
CA ASN A 15 -3.03 -2.69 -1.41
C ASN A 15 -4.47 -2.77 -1.95
N ILE A 16 -4.73 -3.58 -2.98
CA ILE A 16 -6.08 -3.78 -3.50
C ILE A 16 -6.95 -4.51 -2.46
N VAL A 17 -6.42 -5.55 -1.82
CA VAL A 17 -7.14 -6.28 -0.76
C VAL A 17 -7.43 -5.35 0.42
N ASP A 18 -6.44 -4.59 0.88
CA ASP A 18 -6.60 -3.58 1.93
C ASP A 18 -7.64 -2.53 1.53
N LEU A 19 -7.60 -2.04 0.29
CA LEU A 19 -8.57 -1.07 -0.20
C LEU A 19 -10.00 -1.61 -0.18
N ILE A 20 -10.22 -2.81 -0.70
CA ILE A 20 -11.53 -3.45 -0.75
C ILE A 20 -12.04 -3.68 0.67
N THR A 21 -11.21 -4.24 1.54
CA THR A 21 -11.58 -4.55 2.93
C THR A 21 -11.89 -3.28 3.72
N THR A 22 -11.08 -2.22 3.63
CA THR A 22 -11.38 -0.92 4.24
C THR A 22 -12.69 -0.33 3.71
N TYR A 23 -12.91 -0.37 2.39
CA TYR A 23 -14.14 0.17 1.79
C TYR A 23 -15.40 -0.55 2.29
N VAL A 24 -15.37 -1.90 2.30
CA VAL A 24 -16.49 -2.71 2.77
C VAL A 24 -16.70 -2.51 4.27
N ALA A 25 -15.64 -2.48 5.06
CA ALA A 25 -15.69 -2.32 6.52
C ALA A 25 -16.27 -0.94 6.92
N LEU A 26 -15.83 0.14 6.26
CA LEU A 26 -16.36 1.48 6.48
C LEU A 26 -17.82 1.61 6.03
N ARG A 27 -18.20 0.98 4.91
CA ARG A 27 -19.58 0.99 4.43
C ARG A 27 -20.52 0.18 5.33
N GLY A 28 -20.02 -0.90 5.94
CA GLY A 28 -20.76 -1.75 6.86
C GLY A 28 -20.94 -1.17 8.26
N GLY A 29 -20.29 -0.05 8.60
CA GLY A 29 -20.41 0.60 9.91
C GLY A 29 -19.73 -0.13 11.07
N ASN A 30 -19.10 -1.29 10.81
CA ASN A 30 -18.49 -2.16 11.83
C ASN A 30 -17.04 -1.78 12.14
N PHE A 31 -16.52 -0.67 11.59
CA PHE A 31 -15.09 -0.37 11.62
C PHE A 31 -14.80 1.09 12.00
N HIS A 32 -13.93 1.27 13.00
CA HIS A 32 -13.33 2.56 13.33
C HIS A 32 -11.99 2.69 12.61
N GLU A 33 -11.98 3.41 11.49
CA GLU A 33 -10.75 3.71 10.76
C GLU A 33 -9.86 4.64 11.59
N LEU A 34 -8.68 4.14 11.97
CA LEU A 34 -7.69 4.88 12.74
C LEU A 34 -7.03 5.98 11.90
N ASN A 35 -6.93 5.76 10.58
CA ASN A 35 -6.39 6.77 9.69
C ASN A 35 -7.43 7.87 9.44
N LEU A 36 -7.32 8.97 10.18
CA LEU A 36 -8.22 10.12 10.09
C LEU A 36 -8.32 10.70 8.68
N ILE A 37 -7.25 10.65 7.88
CA ILE A 37 -7.27 11.11 6.48
C ILE A 37 -8.19 10.20 5.66
N MET A 38 -8.02 8.89 5.79
CA MET A 38 -8.85 7.91 5.08
C MET A 38 -10.33 8.02 5.47
N LEU A 39 -10.61 8.15 6.77
CA LEU A 39 -11.96 8.35 7.28
C LEU A 39 -12.59 9.65 6.76
N THR A 40 -11.82 10.75 6.76
CA THR A 40 -12.29 12.06 6.28
C THR A 40 -12.57 12.01 4.78
N LEU A 41 -11.66 11.43 3.99
CA LEU A 41 -11.85 11.25 2.56
C LEU A 41 -13.07 10.39 2.27
N PHE A 42 -13.26 9.28 2.99
CA PHE A 42 -14.43 8.41 2.83
C PHE A 42 -15.74 9.13 3.13
N LYS A 43 -15.79 9.94 4.20
CA LYS A 43 -16.96 10.75 4.57
C LYS A 43 -17.32 11.81 3.54
N ILE A 44 -16.32 12.43 2.89
CA ILE A 44 -16.54 13.40 1.80
C ILE A 44 -17.02 12.66 0.55
N SER A 45 -16.26 11.65 0.12
CA SER A 45 -16.59 10.78 -1.01
C SER A 45 -15.73 9.51 -0.96
N PRO A 46 -16.34 8.31 -0.93
CA PRO A 46 -15.60 7.04 -0.93
C PRO A 46 -14.63 6.89 -2.11
N ILE A 47 -14.90 7.55 -3.23
CA ILE A 47 -14.03 7.55 -4.41
C ILE A 47 -12.71 8.30 -4.12
N LEU A 48 -12.75 9.39 -3.34
CA LEU A 48 -11.53 10.13 -2.98
C LEU A 48 -10.59 9.29 -2.14
N MET A 49 -11.14 8.49 -1.21
CA MET A 49 -10.37 7.52 -0.44
C MET A 49 -9.68 6.49 -1.35
N VAL A 50 -10.41 5.94 -2.33
CA VAL A 50 -9.88 4.99 -3.31
C VAL A 50 -8.74 5.60 -4.12
N LEU A 51 -8.96 6.80 -4.67
CA LEU A 51 -7.95 7.50 -5.48
C LEU A 51 -6.70 7.83 -4.66
N PHE A 52 -6.88 8.27 -3.41
CA PHE A 52 -5.76 8.54 -2.51
C PHE A 52 -4.92 7.28 -2.26
N LYS A 53 -5.55 6.17 -1.84
CA LYS A 53 -4.84 4.90 -1.57
C LYS A 53 -4.11 4.37 -2.80
N LEU A 54 -4.74 4.44 -3.98
CA LEU A 54 -4.13 4.03 -5.25
C LEU A 54 -2.95 4.94 -5.63
N SER A 55 -3.10 6.25 -5.52
CA SER A 55 -2.02 7.20 -5.87
C SER A 55 -0.77 7.02 -5.02
N VAL A 56 -0.91 6.75 -3.72
CA VAL A 56 0.21 6.49 -2.81
C VAL A 56 1.00 5.25 -3.28
N VAL A 57 0.32 4.13 -3.50
CA VAL A 57 0.99 2.88 -3.88
C VAL A 57 1.54 2.91 -5.31
N LEU A 58 0.85 3.58 -6.24
CA LEU A 58 1.35 3.82 -7.59
C LEU A 58 2.60 4.70 -7.58
N SER A 59 2.65 5.76 -6.76
CA SER A 59 3.81 6.64 -6.66
C SER A 59 5.06 5.88 -6.21
N ILE A 60 4.92 5.02 -5.20
CA ILE A 60 5.99 4.15 -4.69
C ILE A 60 6.41 3.13 -5.74
N SER A 61 5.44 2.51 -6.44
CA SER A 61 5.72 1.54 -7.51
C SER A 61 6.49 2.18 -8.66
N ILE A 62 6.10 3.38 -9.10
CA ILE A 62 6.78 4.14 -10.15
C ILE A 62 8.19 4.54 -9.70
N LEU A 63 8.36 4.98 -8.44
CA LEU A 63 9.65 5.36 -7.89
C LEU A 63 10.64 4.18 -7.90
N LEU A 64 10.19 2.99 -7.47
CA LEU A 64 10.98 1.75 -7.49
C LEU A 64 11.40 1.36 -8.91
N ILE A 65 10.49 1.48 -9.88
CA ILE A 65 10.77 1.17 -11.29
C ILE A 65 11.76 2.19 -11.87
N LYS A 66 11.57 3.49 -11.61
CA LYS A 66 12.46 4.55 -12.10
C LYS A 66 13.86 4.44 -11.52
N LEU A 67 14.01 4.19 -10.22
CA LEU A 67 15.34 4.09 -9.60
C LEU A 67 16.17 2.95 -10.19
N LYS A 68 15.54 1.84 -10.62
CA LYS A 68 16.23 0.76 -11.34
C LYS A 68 16.82 1.22 -12.69
N SER A 69 16.19 2.19 -13.35
CA SER A 69 16.68 2.73 -14.63
C SER A 69 17.87 3.69 -14.46
N VAL A 70 18.19 4.08 -13.23
CA VAL A 70 19.34 4.92 -12.90
C VAL A 70 20.58 4.04 -12.76
N ASP A 71 21.72 4.57 -13.21
CA ASP A 71 23.03 3.93 -13.12
C ASP A 71 23.36 3.51 -11.67
N MET A 72 23.39 2.20 -11.43
CA MET A 72 23.59 1.57 -10.12
C MET A 72 25.07 1.44 -9.74
N ASP A 73 25.99 1.94 -10.57
CA ASP A 73 27.42 1.87 -10.30
C ASP A 73 27.85 2.85 -9.19
N LYS A 74 27.04 3.90 -8.95
CA LYS A 74 27.24 4.81 -7.81
C LYS A 74 26.72 4.18 -6.51
N ILE A 75 27.60 4.10 -5.50
CA ILE A 75 27.30 3.59 -4.14
C ILE A 75 26.08 4.29 -3.52
N LEU A 76 25.92 5.59 -3.75
CA LEU A 76 24.78 6.37 -3.26
C LEU A 76 23.44 5.84 -3.84
N ASN A 77 23.40 5.56 -5.15
CA ASN A 77 22.19 5.07 -5.82
C ASN A 77 21.81 3.67 -5.33
N LYS A 78 22.80 2.79 -5.14
CA LYS A 78 22.60 1.47 -4.52
C LYS A 78 22.04 1.57 -3.10
N SER A 79 22.55 2.50 -2.29
CA SER A 79 22.12 2.69 -0.91
C SER A 79 20.69 3.21 -0.83
N ILE A 80 20.34 4.21 -1.66
CA ILE A 80 18.98 4.74 -1.79
C ILE A 80 18.02 3.65 -2.24
N TYR A 81 18.41 2.87 -3.26
CA TYR A 81 17.60 1.77 -3.77
C TYR A 81 17.35 0.69 -2.71
N PHE A 82 18.38 0.28 -1.98
CA PHE A 82 18.26 -0.72 -0.93
C PHE A 82 17.37 -0.23 0.22
N GLY A 83 17.53 1.02 0.65
CA GLY A 83 16.66 1.63 1.67
C GLY A 83 15.20 1.68 1.24
N LEU A 84 14.94 2.07 -0.02
CA LEU A 84 13.59 2.05 -0.58
C LEU A 84 13.02 0.65 -0.70
N PHE A 85 13.81 -0.32 -1.14
CA PHE A 85 13.38 -1.71 -1.24
C PHE A 85 12.99 -2.27 0.13
N LEU A 86 13.80 -2.03 1.17
CA LEU A 86 13.48 -2.43 2.54
C LEU A 86 12.25 -1.70 3.08
N GLY A 87 12.15 -0.38 2.88
CA GLY A 87 11.00 0.41 3.32
C GLY A 87 9.70 -0.05 2.67
N VAL A 88 9.74 -0.37 1.38
CA VAL A 88 8.59 -0.93 0.66
C VAL A 88 8.25 -2.34 1.15
N GLY A 89 9.26 -3.17 1.40
CA GLY A 89 9.06 -4.49 2.00
C GLY A 89 8.35 -4.40 3.35
N PHE A 90 8.84 -3.52 4.24
CA PHE A 90 8.22 -3.29 5.55
C PHE A 90 6.80 -2.74 5.43
N SER A 91 6.57 -1.76 4.56
CA SER A 91 5.25 -1.22 4.28
C SER A 91 4.28 -2.29 3.78
N ALA A 92 4.73 -3.18 2.88
CA ALA A 92 3.94 -4.31 2.42
C ALA A 92 3.59 -5.28 3.56
N THR A 93 4.51 -5.54 4.49
CA THR A 93 4.23 -6.38 5.67
C THR A 93 3.17 -5.75 6.57
N VAL A 94 3.28 -4.45 6.85
CA VAL A 94 2.29 -3.71 7.65
C VAL A 94 0.93 -3.70 6.95
N LEU A 95 0.88 -3.40 5.65
CA LEU A 95 -0.36 -3.46 4.85
C LEU A 95 -0.96 -4.87 4.83
N GLY A 96 -0.13 -5.91 4.74
CA GLY A 96 -0.58 -7.29 4.82
C GLY A 96 -1.22 -7.60 6.18
N TYR A 97 -0.59 -7.19 7.27
CA TYR A 97 -1.16 -7.35 8.62
C TYR A 97 -2.49 -6.61 8.77
N VAL A 98 -2.56 -5.35 8.32
CA VAL A 98 -3.79 -4.55 8.36
C VAL A 98 -4.89 -5.18 7.50
N SER A 99 -4.55 -5.69 6.31
CA SER A 99 -5.50 -6.39 5.43
C SER A 99 -6.08 -7.63 6.11
N VAL A 100 -5.24 -8.46 6.71
CA VAL A 100 -5.67 -9.67 7.43
C VAL A 100 -6.55 -9.30 8.63
N HIS A 101 -6.13 -8.30 9.40
CA HIS A 101 -6.92 -7.77 10.51
C HIS A 101 -8.30 -7.26 10.06
N ASN A 102 -8.36 -6.53 8.95
CA ASN A 102 -9.61 -6.03 8.38
C ASN A 102 -10.52 -7.18 7.90
N ILE A 103 -9.94 -8.25 7.32
CA ILE A 103 -10.70 -9.45 6.94
C ILE A 103 -11.28 -10.13 8.18
N ILE A 104 -10.50 -10.30 9.25
CA ILE A 104 -10.96 -10.93 10.49
C ILE A 104 -12.14 -10.15 11.08
N LEU A 105 -12.03 -8.83 11.15
CA LEU A 105 -13.12 -7.97 11.64
C LEU A 105 -14.37 -8.04 10.77
N LEU A 106 -14.23 -8.18 9.45
CA LEU A 106 -15.36 -8.38 8.54
C LEU A 106 -16.07 -9.73 8.72
N MET A 107 -15.37 -10.74 9.25
CA MET A 107 -15.95 -12.05 9.54
C MET A 107 -16.76 -12.07 10.84
N GLY A 108 -16.81 -10.95 11.58
CA GLY A 108 -17.64 -10.80 12.78
C GLY A 108 -17.14 -11.58 13.99
N VAL A 109 -15.85 -11.91 14.05
CA VAL A 109 -15.16 -12.42 15.25
C VAL A 109 -14.80 -11.26 16.16
#